data_AF-A0A2D7RE67-F1
#
_entry.id   AF-A0A2D7RE67-F1
#
_cell.length_a   1.000
_cell.length_b   1.000
_cell.length_c   1.000
_cell.angle_alpha   90.00
_cell.angle_beta   90.00
_cell.angle_gamma   90.00
#
_symmetry.space_group_name_H-M   'P 1'
#
loop_
_entity.id
_entity.type
_entity.pdbx_description
1 polymer ?
#
loop_
_entity_poly.entity_id
_entity_poly.type
_entity_poly.pdbx_seq_one_letter_code
_entity_poly.pdbx_strand_id
1 'polypeptide(L)'
;MVQKRRRLSSDGFKLFNMAYSHPPSYSRIKEMLHCIWHTEYDDKLETMVEQCRDASEQIYSIHNNKDVNINYLLNNAIYNLIYCILCEDDKLTTKHQVKRNYRYFMDVMQMCYNEEDHNTAILILNALQHTALKIFKIKLRKKDKMFMEEIEKKYGTWRDSWLKHLVEVMTKPLDALYIPSLMVLNIHKEKNRIYGSHVNLKNAFSSEDIAAYIGMYTLYHNGLAEKITYPLYEEPPVKDNPSLMMLANSIK
;
A
#
# COMPACT_ATOMS: atom_id res chain seq x y z
N MET A 1 -33.20 42.36 -17.66
CA MET A 1 -32.82 41.19 -16.86
C MET A 1 -32.52 41.64 -15.44
N VAL A 2 -33.34 41.25 -14.46
CA VAL A 2 -33.09 41.59 -13.05
C VAL A 2 -32.02 40.64 -12.52
N GLN A 3 -30.84 41.19 -12.22
CA GLN A 3 -29.75 40.44 -11.61
C GLN A 3 -30.18 40.07 -10.19
N LYS A 4 -30.47 38.79 -9.92
CA LYS A 4 -30.77 38.31 -8.57
C LYS A 4 -29.60 38.68 -7.66
N ARG A 5 -29.80 39.64 -6.76
CA ARG A 5 -28.86 39.96 -5.68
C ARG A 5 -28.62 38.66 -4.89
N ARG A 6 -27.38 38.17 -4.86
CA ARG A 6 -26.99 37.07 -3.97
C ARG A 6 -27.24 37.53 -2.54
N ARG A 7 -28.32 37.07 -1.93
CA ARG A 7 -28.59 37.25 -0.51
C ARG A 7 -28.07 36.00 0.19
N LEU A 8 -27.22 36.19 1.21
CA LEU A 8 -26.97 35.14 2.19
C LEU A 8 -28.34 34.71 2.74
N SER A 9 -28.50 33.42 3.01
CA SER A 9 -29.69 32.94 3.72
C SER A 9 -29.84 33.71 5.03
N SER A 10 -31.09 33.91 5.49
CA SER A 10 -31.35 34.53 6.80
C SER A 10 -30.54 33.86 7.91
N ASP A 11 -30.33 32.55 7.79
CA ASP A 11 -29.56 31.74 8.73
C ASP A 11 -28.05 31.98 8.59
N GLY A 12 -27.55 32.09 7.35
CA GLY A 12 -26.16 32.45 7.09
C GLY A 12 -25.80 33.85 7.60
N PHE A 13 -26.73 34.81 7.51
CA PHE A 13 -26.55 36.16 8.06
C PHE A 13 -26.54 36.15 9.60
N LYS A 14 -27.42 35.36 10.24
CA LYS A 14 -27.42 35.18 11.70
C LYS A 14 -26.15 34.52 12.20
N LEU A 15 -25.69 33.45 11.55
CA LEU A 15 -24.45 32.74 11.89
C LEU A 15 -23.22 33.65 11.74
N PHE A 16 -23.17 34.45 10.67
CA PHE A 16 -22.09 35.41 10.46
C PHE A 16 -22.03 36.48 11.56
N ASN A 17 -23.19 37.05 11.93
CA ASN A 17 -23.24 38.06 13.01
C ASN A 17 -22.97 37.46 14.40
N MET A 18 -23.34 36.19 14.63
CA MET A 18 -22.96 35.47 15.85
C MET A 18 -21.45 35.29 15.94
N ALA A 19 -20.81 34.87 14.85
CA ALA A 19 -19.35 34.70 14.79
C ALA A 19 -18.59 36.03 14.92
N TYR A 20 -19.19 37.15 14.50
CA TYR A 20 -18.59 38.48 14.67
C TYR A 20 -18.71 39.02 16.10
N SER A 21 -19.84 38.75 16.76
CA SER A 21 -20.11 39.24 18.14
C SER A 21 -19.41 38.39 19.20
N HIS A 22 -19.23 37.10 18.92
CA HIS A 22 -18.51 36.15 19.78
C HIS A 22 -17.57 35.33 18.89
N PRO A 23 -16.34 35.82 18.65
CA PRO A 23 -15.41 35.13 17.77
C PRO A 23 -15.14 33.72 18.29
N PRO A 24 -15.31 32.68 17.44
CA PRO A 24 -14.97 31.34 17.85
C PRO A 24 -13.48 31.26 18.19
N SER A 25 -13.14 30.49 19.23
CA SER A 25 -11.75 30.27 19.58
C SER A 25 -10.96 29.71 18.38
N TYR A 26 -9.66 29.98 18.33
CA TYR A 26 -8.77 29.47 17.28
C TYR A 26 -8.91 27.95 17.10
N SER A 27 -9.06 27.20 18.20
CA SER A 27 -9.28 25.75 18.16
C SER A 27 -10.56 25.35 17.40
N ARG A 28 -11.66 26.10 17.58
CA ARG A 28 -12.94 25.84 16.90
C ARG A 28 -12.89 26.20 15.41
N ILE A 29 -12.15 27.26 15.06
CA ILE A 29 -11.89 27.60 13.66
C ILE A 29 -11.06 26.50 13.01
N LYS A 30 -9.99 26.06 13.67
CA LYS A 30 -9.14 24.96 13.18
C LYS A 30 -9.93 23.67 13.00
N GLU A 31 -10.77 23.30 13.97
CA GLU A 31 -11.66 22.12 13.92
C GLU A 31 -12.66 22.23 12.76
N MET A 32 -13.33 23.38 12.61
CA MET A 32 -14.26 23.60 11.49
C MET A 32 -13.55 23.48 10.14
N LEU A 33 -12.39 24.11 10.00
CA LEU A 33 -11.59 24.05 8.78
C LEU A 33 -11.13 22.60 8.48
N HIS A 34 -10.72 21.85 9.50
CA HIS A 34 -10.39 20.44 9.39
C HIS A 34 -11.61 19.64 8.88
N CYS A 35 -12.79 19.77 9.49
CA CYS A 35 -14.00 19.06 9.06
C CYS A 35 -14.49 19.45 7.65
N ILE A 36 -14.14 20.64 7.16
CA ILE A 36 -14.49 21.09 5.80
C ILE A 36 -13.55 20.47 4.76
N TRP A 37 -12.28 20.26 5.10
CA TRP A 37 -11.24 19.85 4.17
C TRP A 37 -10.76 18.40 4.32
N HIS A 38 -11.07 17.76 5.44
CA HIS A 38 -10.74 16.38 5.75
C HIS A 38 -12.00 15.60 6.11
N THR A 39 -12.04 14.36 5.67
CA THR A 39 -13.04 13.37 6.07
C THR A 39 -12.40 12.27 6.89
N GLU A 40 -13.19 11.54 7.68
CA GLU A 40 -12.70 10.34 8.40
C GLU A 40 -12.04 9.32 7.47
N TYR A 41 -12.43 9.31 6.18
CA TYR A 41 -11.81 8.48 5.16
C TYR A 41 -10.36 8.92 4.88
N ASP A 42 -10.12 10.22 4.77
CA ASP A 42 -8.80 10.79 4.47
C ASP A 42 -7.86 10.55 5.65
N ASP A 43 -8.32 10.80 6.88
CA ASP A 43 -7.53 10.56 8.10
C ASP A 43 -7.16 9.07 8.25
N LYS A 44 -8.12 8.17 7.97
CA LYS A 44 -7.89 6.72 7.97
C LYS A 44 -6.94 6.29 6.86
N LEU A 45 -6.98 6.97 5.71
CA LEU A 45 -6.12 6.65 4.57
C LEU A 45 -4.67 7.06 4.87
N GLU A 46 -4.46 8.27 5.40
CA GLU A 46 -3.15 8.77 5.84
C GLU A 46 -2.54 7.87 6.93
N THR A 47 -3.31 7.58 7.98
CA THR A 47 -2.87 6.70 9.08
C THR A 47 -2.43 5.31 8.57
N MET A 48 -3.16 4.74 7.60
CA MET A 48 -2.82 3.43 7.03
C MET A 48 -1.55 3.49 6.20
N VAL A 49 -1.34 4.56 5.43
CA VAL A 49 -0.14 4.73 4.60
C VAL A 49 1.09 4.90 5.49
N GLU A 50 1.00 5.67 6.58
CA GLU A 50 2.07 5.79 7.59
C GLU A 50 2.41 4.42 8.20
N GLN A 51 1.40 3.65 8.62
CA GLN A 51 1.60 2.30 9.17
C GLN A 51 2.22 1.34 8.16
N CYS A 52 1.81 1.41 6.89
CA CYS A 52 2.40 0.63 5.81
C CYS A 52 3.87 0.99 5.59
N ARG A 53 4.20 2.28 5.62
CA ARG A 53 5.57 2.75 5.48
C ARG A 53 6.44 2.24 6.59
N ASP A 54 6.02 2.41 7.84
CA ASP A 54 6.76 1.88 8.99
C ASP A 54 6.96 0.36 8.90
N ALA A 55 5.92 -0.37 8.44
CA ALA A 55 6.01 -1.82 8.22
C ALA A 55 7.05 -2.17 7.15
N SER A 56 7.08 -1.43 6.04
CA SER A 56 8.10 -1.60 5.00
C SER A 56 9.51 -1.31 5.51
N GLU A 57 9.71 -0.27 6.32
CA GLU A 57 11.02 0.02 6.91
C GLU A 57 11.44 -1.08 7.92
N GLN A 58 10.48 -1.57 8.70
CA GLN A 58 10.72 -2.66 9.64
C GLN A 58 11.14 -3.96 8.92
N ILE A 59 10.48 -4.35 7.82
CA ILE A 59 10.84 -5.60 7.11
C ILE A 59 12.29 -5.54 6.58
N TYR A 60 12.77 -4.35 6.17
CA TYR A 60 14.17 -4.15 5.80
C TYR A 60 15.11 -4.28 6.98
N SER A 61 14.74 -3.75 8.16
CA SER A 61 15.55 -3.83 9.38
C SER A 61 15.81 -5.28 9.82
N ILE A 62 14.82 -6.18 9.63
CA ILE A 62 14.92 -7.59 10.03
C ILE A 62 15.48 -8.50 8.94
N HIS A 63 15.71 -8.02 7.71
CA HIS A 63 16.15 -8.84 6.59
C HIS A 63 17.45 -9.61 6.85
N ASN A 64 18.39 -9.02 7.60
CA ASN A 64 19.67 -9.66 7.92
C ASN A 64 19.59 -10.70 9.05
N ASN A 65 18.43 -10.85 9.70
CA ASN A 65 18.23 -11.85 10.73
C ASN A 65 18.11 -13.25 10.10
N LYS A 66 19.04 -14.14 10.41
CA LYS A 66 19.12 -15.50 9.84
C LYS A 66 17.94 -16.39 10.25
N ASP A 67 17.29 -16.07 11.37
CA ASP A 67 16.17 -16.85 11.90
C ASP A 67 14.83 -16.49 11.24
N VAL A 68 14.81 -15.43 10.41
CA VAL A 68 13.59 -14.89 9.81
C VAL A 68 13.52 -15.21 8.32
N ASN A 69 12.46 -15.89 7.91
CA ASN A 69 12.17 -16.09 6.49
C ASN A 69 11.37 -14.91 5.92
N ILE A 70 12.07 -13.96 5.30
CA ILE A 70 11.45 -12.76 4.71
C ILE A 70 10.42 -13.09 3.63
N ASN A 71 10.66 -14.09 2.80
CA ASN A 71 9.70 -14.47 1.76
C ASN A 71 8.40 -15.01 2.37
N TYR A 72 8.50 -15.71 3.50
CA TYR A 72 7.33 -16.15 4.25
C TYR A 72 6.55 -14.95 4.82
N LEU A 73 7.22 -13.97 5.43
CA LEU A 73 6.58 -12.75 5.93
C LEU A 73 5.90 -11.92 4.81
N LEU A 74 6.56 -11.77 3.66
CA LEU A 74 5.97 -11.07 2.51
C LEU A 74 4.74 -11.80 1.97
N ASN A 75 4.75 -13.14 1.96
CA ASN A 75 3.56 -13.92 1.62
C ASN A 75 2.45 -13.69 2.66
N ASN A 76 2.76 -13.74 3.96
CA ASN A 76 1.80 -13.46 5.02
C ASN A 76 1.13 -12.10 4.83
N ALA A 77 1.90 -11.05 4.49
CA ALA A 77 1.36 -9.73 4.18
C ALA A 77 0.32 -9.76 3.05
N ILE A 78 0.58 -10.50 1.96
CA ILE A 78 -0.38 -10.66 0.86
C ILE A 78 -1.66 -11.35 1.36
N TYR A 79 -1.53 -12.44 2.13
CA TYR A 79 -2.69 -13.16 2.68
C TYR A 79 -3.49 -12.30 3.66
N ASN A 80 -2.83 -11.55 4.55
CA ASN A 80 -3.45 -10.61 5.48
C ASN A 80 -4.18 -9.50 4.75
N LEU A 81 -3.59 -8.90 3.71
CA LEU A 81 -4.27 -7.89 2.88
C LEU A 81 -5.52 -8.45 2.20
N ILE A 82 -5.46 -9.67 1.64
CA ILE A 82 -6.63 -10.33 1.06
C ILE A 82 -7.68 -10.57 2.15
N TYR A 83 -7.27 -11.04 3.33
CA TYR A 83 -8.16 -11.29 4.46
C TYR A 83 -8.85 -9.99 4.93
N CYS A 84 -8.13 -8.88 5.11
CA CYS A 84 -8.69 -7.57 5.44
C CYS A 84 -9.68 -7.03 4.39
N ILE A 85 -9.57 -7.46 3.14
CA ILE A 85 -10.54 -7.11 2.10
C ILE A 85 -11.81 -7.95 2.23
N LEU A 86 -11.69 -9.22 2.60
CA LEU A 86 -12.79 -10.19 2.70
C LEU A 86 -13.53 -10.14 4.04
N CYS A 87 -12.82 -9.79 5.12
CA CYS A 87 -13.29 -9.89 6.49
C CYS A 87 -13.18 -8.55 7.24
N GLU A 88 -14.07 -8.32 8.20
CA GLU A 88 -14.09 -7.19 9.12
C GLU A 88 -14.41 -7.75 10.52
N ASP A 89 -13.51 -7.54 11.49
CA ASP A 89 -13.58 -8.13 12.85
C ASP A 89 -13.87 -9.64 12.84
N ASP A 90 -13.07 -10.40 12.09
CA ASP A 90 -13.17 -11.85 11.87
C ASP A 90 -14.50 -12.35 11.26
N LYS A 91 -15.35 -11.43 10.80
CA LYS A 91 -16.62 -11.76 10.14
C LYS A 91 -16.51 -11.52 8.65
N LEU A 92 -17.13 -12.41 7.87
CA LEU A 92 -17.22 -12.25 6.43
C LEU A 92 -18.01 -10.98 6.10
N THR A 93 -17.42 -10.17 5.24
CA THR A 93 -18.03 -8.93 4.79
C THR A 93 -19.05 -9.21 3.68
N THR A 94 -19.94 -8.24 3.40
CA THR A 94 -20.84 -8.32 2.26
C THR A 94 -20.12 -8.01 0.95
N LYS A 95 -20.65 -8.43 -0.19
CA LYS A 95 -20.08 -8.06 -1.50
C LYS A 95 -19.91 -6.54 -1.71
N HIS A 96 -20.82 -5.74 -1.15
CA HIS A 96 -20.70 -4.27 -1.19
C HIS A 96 -19.52 -3.78 -0.38
N GLN A 97 -19.30 -4.36 0.79
CA GLN A 97 -18.18 -4.06 1.66
C GLN A 97 -16.84 -4.49 1.07
N VAL A 98 -16.75 -5.70 0.49
CA VAL A 98 -15.55 -6.15 -0.26
C VAL A 98 -15.19 -5.14 -1.33
N LYS A 99 -16.17 -4.64 -2.10
CA LYS A 99 -15.94 -3.63 -3.13
C LYS A 99 -15.45 -2.29 -2.55
N ARG A 100 -15.94 -1.91 -1.36
CA ARG A 100 -15.48 -0.70 -0.65
C ARG A 100 -14.04 -0.88 -0.17
N ASN A 101 -13.74 -1.99 0.50
CA ASN A 101 -12.40 -2.33 0.98
C ASN A 101 -11.40 -2.43 -0.17
N TYR A 102 -11.75 -3.09 -1.28
CA TYR A 102 -10.92 -3.16 -2.48
C TYR A 102 -10.55 -1.76 -3.01
N ARG A 103 -11.51 -0.84 -3.06
CA ARG A 103 -11.27 0.54 -3.52
C ARG A 103 -10.42 1.34 -2.54
N TYR A 104 -10.64 1.12 -1.25
CA TYR A 104 -9.81 1.71 -0.21
C TYR A 104 -8.35 1.27 -0.37
N PHE A 105 -8.07 -0.03 -0.51
CA PHE A 105 -6.71 -0.52 -0.74
C PHE A 105 -6.12 -0.09 -2.10
N MET A 106 -6.94 0.13 -3.14
CA MET A 106 -6.46 0.80 -4.36
C MET A 106 -6.00 2.23 -4.09
N ASP A 107 -6.71 2.97 -3.23
CA ASP A 107 -6.34 4.33 -2.85
C ASP A 107 -5.10 4.33 -1.93
N VAL A 108 -4.98 3.38 -0.99
CA VAL A 108 -3.77 3.17 -0.16
C VAL A 108 -2.56 2.87 -1.05
N MET A 109 -2.70 1.94 -2.00
CA MET A 109 -1.64 1.60 -2.96
C MET A 109 -1.16 2.82 -3.74
N GLN A 110 -2.10 3.69 -4.15
CA GLN A 110 -1.77 4.91 -4.88
C GLN A 110 -1.01 5.91 -4.00
N MET A 111 -1.41 6.09 -2.74
CA MET A 111 -0.69 6.97 -1.83
C MET A 111 0.70 6.43 -1.46
N CYS A 112 0.83 5.13 -1.17
CA CYS A 112 2.14 4.51 -0.92
C CYS A 112 3.08 4.68 -2.12
N TYR A 113 2.56 4.52 -3.35
CA TYR A 113 3.32 4.79 -4.57
C TYR A 113 3.80 6.24 -4.66
N ASN A 114 2.93 7.21 -4.37
CA ASN A 114 3.26 8.63 -4.42
C ASN A 114 4.26 9.05 -3.32
N GLU A 115 4.28 8.33 -2.19
CA GLU A 115 5.21 8.53 -1.09
C GLU A 115 6.50 7.71 -1.24
N GLU A 116 6.73 7.12 -2.41
CA GLU A 116 7.91 6.29 -2.72
C GLU A 116 8.05 5.01 -1.86
N ASP A 117 6.97 4.55 -1.20
CA ASP A 117 6.87 3.20 -0.62
C ASP A 117 6.40 2.19 -1.68
N HIS A 118 7.36 1.79 -2.53
CA HIS A 118 7.12 0.84 -3.60
C HIS A 118 7.00 -0.60 -3.10
N ASN A 119 7.49 -0.90 -1.89
CA ASN A 119 7.31 -2.21 -1.26
C ASN A 119 5.85 -2.50 -0.97
N THR A 120 5.19 -1.61 -0.23
CA THR A 120 3.75 -1.74 0.06
C THR A 120 2.94 -1.70 -1.22
N ALA A 121 3.23 -0.77 -2.13
CA ALA A 121 2.47 -0.63 -3.37
C ALA A 121 2.42 -1.95 -4.18
N ILE A 122 3.56 -2.63 -4.31
CA ILE A 122 3.62 -3.92 -5.01
C ILE A 122 2.96 -5.05 -4.19
N LEU A 123 3.06 -5.07 -2.86
CA LEU A 123 2.36 -6.06 -2.03
C LEU A 123 0.83 -5.95 -2.19
N ILE A 124 0.29 -4.73 -2.10
CA ILE A 124 -1.13 -4.48 -2.32
C ILE A 124 -1.54 -4.86 -3.74
N LEU A 125 -0.73 -4.51 -4.75
CA LEU A 125 -0.98 -4.91 -6.14
C LEU A 125 -1.14 -6.43 -6.30
N ASN A 126 -0.26 -7.21 -5.66
CA ASN A 126 -0.35 -8.68 -5.70
C ASN A 126 -1.61 -9.19 -4.98
N ALA A 127 -1.94 -8.62 -3.82
CA ALA A 127 -3.18 -8.95 -3.11
C ALA A 127 -4.43 -8.65 -3.97
N LEU A 128 -4.53 -7.46 -4.56
CA LEU A 128 -5.67 -7.04 -5.38
C LEU A 128 -5.81 -7.83 -6.69
N GLN A 129 -4.71 -8.41 -7.20
CA GLN A 129 -4.70 -9.28 -8.37
C GLN A 129 -4.96 -10.75 -8.03
N HIS A 130 -5.08 -11.10 -6.76
CA HIS A 130 -5.30 -12.47 -6.32
C HIS A 130 -6.64 -13.04 -6.82
N THR A 131 -6.67 -14.35 -7.09
CA THR A 131 -7.85 -15.05 -7.64
C THR A 131 -9.07 -14.94 -6.74
N ALA A 132 -8.87 -14.97 -5.41
CA ALA A 132 -9.93 -14.83 -4.42
C ALA A 132 -10.68 -13.48 -4.53
N LEU A 133 -10.02 -12.42 -4.98
CA LEU A 133 -10.66 -11.11 -5.19
C LEU A 133 -11.20 -10.95 -6.62
N LYS A 134 -10.58 -11.61 -7.61
CA LYS A 134 -11.02 -11.57 -9.01
C LYS A 134 -12.43 -12.11 -9.23
N ILE A 135 -12.91 -13.04 -8.39
CA ILE A 135 -14.28 -13.60 -8.51
C ILE A 135 -15.37 -12.52 -8.40
N PHE A 136 -15.11 -11.44 -7.66
CA PHE A 136 -16.08 -10.35 -7.46
C PHE A 136 -16.24 -9.45 -8.70
N LYS A 137 -15.37 -9.58 -9.70
CA LYS A 137 -15.40 -8.81 -10.97
C LYS A 137 -15.55 -7.30 -10.73
N ILE A 138 -14.78 -6.77 -9.78
CA ILE A 138 -14.88 -5.37 -9.38
C ILE A 138 -14.44 -4.47 -10.55
N LYS A 139 -15.35 -3.62 -11.02
CA LYS A 139 -15.07 -2.65 -12.08
C LYS A 139 -14.19 -1.52 -11.54
N LEU A 140 -13.02 -1.35 -12.14
CA LEU A 140 -12.08 -0.25 -11.86
C LEU A 140 -12.67 1.11 -12.26
N ARG A 141 -12.40 2.15 -11.44
CA ARG A 141 -12.71 3.55 -11.77
C ARG A 141 -11.78 4.02 -12.91
N LYS A 142 -12.12 5.13 -13.57
CA LYS A 142 -11.26 5.70 -14.63
C LYS A 142 -9.85 6.01 -14.09
N LYS A 143 -9.77 6.65 -12.92
CA LYS A 143 -8.50 6.95 -12.25
C LYS A 143 -7.68 5.69 -11.96
N ASP A 144 -8.34 4.63 -11.48
CA ASP A 144 -7.69 3.36 -11.14
C ASP A 144 -7.07 2.72 -12.38
N LYS A 145 -7.76 2.76 -13.52
CA LYS A 145 -7.22 2.22 -14.79
C LYS A 145 -5.96 2.96 -15.23
N MET A 146 -6.01 4.29 -15.21
CA MET A 146 -4.86 5.12 -15.54
C MET A 146 -3.68 4.84 -14.61
N PHE A 147 -3.95 4.69 -13.32
CA PHE A 147 -2.93 4.36 -12.34
C PHE A 147 -2.33 2.96 -12.54
N MET A 148 -3.14 1.96 -12.92
CA MET A 148 -2.63 0.62 -13.26
C MET A 148 -1.73 0.64 -14.50
N GLU A 149 -2.07 1.44 -15.52
CA GLU A 149 -1.22 1.65 -16.69
C GLU A 149 0.12 2.31 -16.31
N GLU A 150 0.08 3.27 -15.38
CA GLU A 150 1.28 3.91 -14.83
C GLU A 150 2.18 2.93 -14.06
N ILE A 151 1.60 2.13 -13.15
CA ILE A 151 2.29 1.07 -12.41
C ILE A 151 2.95 0.08 -13.37
N GLU A 152 2.25 -0.38 -14.39
CA GLU A 152 2.79 -1.35 -15.36
C GLU A 152 3.94 -0.75 -16.18
N LYS A 153 3.87 0.55 -16.48
CA LYS A 153 4.95 1.27 -17.12
C LYS A 153 6.17 1.38 -16.21
N LYS A 154 5.96 1.73 -14.94
CA LYS A 154 6.99 1.93 -13.90
C LYS A 154 7.67 0.61 -13.50
N TYR A 155 6.89 -0.34 -12.98
CA TYR A 155 7.43 -1.56 -12.38
C TYR A 155 7.58 -2.72 -13.36
N GLY A 156 6.76 -2.76 -14.42
CA GLY A 156 6.61 -3.94 -15.27
C GLY A 156 5.39 -4.77 -14.87
N THR A 157 5.46 -6.08 -15.06
CA THR A 157 4.35 -7.00 -14.81
C THR A 157 4.79 -8.20 -14.00
N TRP A 158 3.84 -8.93 -13.41
CA TRP A 158 4.16 -10.21 -12.74
C TRP A 158 4.87 -11.21 -13.68
N ARG A 159 4.61 -11.14 -15.00
CA ARG A 159 5.20 -12.04 -16.01
C ARG A 159 6.69 -11.81 -16.19
N ASP A 160 7.12 -10.55 -16.16
CA ASP A 160 8.54 -10.18 -16.16
C ASP A 160 9.13 -10.13 -14.75
N SER A 161 8.35 -10.49 -13.73
CA SER A 161 8.73 -10.41 -12.31
C SER A 161 9.15 -9.01 -11.89
N TRP A 162 8.47 -7.99 -12.43
CA TRP A 162 8.71 -6.59 -12.11
C TRP A 162 10.14 -6.16 -12.47
N LEU A 163 10.64 -6.60 -13.63
CA LEU A 163 12.03 -6.38 -14.04
C LEU A 163 12.38 -4.89 -14.15
N LYS A 164 11.43 -4.05 -14.60
CA LYS A 164 11.68 -2.60 -14.72
C LYS A 164 11.92 -1.97 -13.35
N HIS A 165 11.17 -2.41 -12.33
CA HIS A 165 11.39 -2.00 -10.94
C HIS A 165 12.82 -2.34 -10.50
N LEU A 166 13.28 -3.58 -10.72
CA LEU A 166 14.66 -3.96 -10.40
C LEU A 166 15.68 -3.03 -11.07
N VAL A 167 15.54 -2.80 -12.38
CA VAL A 167 16.47 -1.95 -13.14
C VAL A 167 16.48 -0.53 -12.60
N GLU A 168 15.32 0.05 -12.31
CA GLU A 168 15.21 1.38 -11.71
C GLU A 168 15.93 1.43 -10.36
N VAL A 169 15.63 0.49 -9.45
CA VAL A 169 16.18 0.44 -8.09
C VAL A 169 17.72 0.35 -8.12
N MET A 170 18.25 -0.54 -8.96
CA MET A 170 19.68 -0.80 -9.02
C MET A 170 20.47 0.29 -9.77
N THR A 171 19.81 1.14 -10.56
CA THR A 171 20.44 2.28 -11.26
C THR A 171 20.30 3.60 -10.51
N LYS A 172 19.29 3.73 -9.65
CA LYS A 172 19.06 4.92 -8.82
C LYS A 172 20.11 4.99 -7.70
N PRO A 173 20.65 6.17 -7.37
CA PRO A 173 21.44 6.34 -6.16
C PRO A 173 20.61 6.00 -4.92
N LEU A 174 21.27 5.57 -3.85
CA LEU A 174 20.61 5.25 -2.60
C LEU A 174 19.84 6.47 -2.09
N ASP A 175 18.53 6.29 -1.90
CA ASP A 175 17.59 7.33 -1.49
C ASP A 175 16.76 6.80 -0.33
N ALA A 176 16.90 7.46 0.82
CA ALA A 176 16.23 7.12 2.06
C ALA A 176 14.71 7.15 1.97
N LEU A 177 14.17 8.04 1.15
CA LEU A 177 12.72 8.19 1.01
C LEU A 177 12.13 7.10 0.11
N TYR A 178 12.94 6.54 -0.76
CA TYR A 178 12.55 5.50 -1.69
C TYR A 178 12.68 4.13 -1.05
N ILE A 179 11.56 3.45 -0.79
CA ILE A 179 11.56 2.10 -0.23
C ILE A 179 11.29 1.08 -1.35
N PRO A 180 12.32 0.36 -1.83
CA PRO A 180 12.17 -0.59 -2.92
C PRO A 180 11.37 -1.82 -2.47
N SER A 181 10.68 -2.49 -3.39
CA SER A 181 10.04 -3.76 -3.07
C SER A 181 11.05 -4.86 -2.79
N LEU A 182 11.11 -5.27 -1.52
CA LEU A 182 11.97 -6.35 -1.05
C LEU A 182 11.61 -7.69 -1.69
N MET A 183 10.31 -7.88 -1.98
CA MET A 183 9.83 -9.04 -2.73
C MET A 183 10.47 -9.13 -4.12
N VAL A 184 10.48 -8.03 -4.87
CA VAL A 184 11.07 -8.00 -6.21
C VAL A 184 12.57 -8.26 -6.15
N LEU A 185 13.28 -7.62 -5.22
CA LEU A 185 14.72 -7.82 -5.03
C LEU A 185 15.02 -9.29 -4.69
N ASN A 186 14.27 -9.90 -3.78
CA ASN A 186 14.44 -11.31 -3.42
C ASN A 186 14.15 -12.27 -4.59
N ILE A 187 13.12 -12.01 -5.39
CA ILE A 187 12.82 -12.83 -6.59
C ILE A 187 14.03 -12.82 -7.54
N HIS A 188 14.59 -11.65 -7.85
CA HIS A 188 15.70 -11.55 -8.79
C HIS A 188 17.03 -12.02 -8.21
N LYS A 189 17.26 -11.82 -6.90
CA LYS A 189 18.40 -12.41 -6.17
C LYS A 189 18.40 -13.93 -6.31
N GLU A 190 17.29 -14.59 -5.99
CA GLU A 190 17.18 -16.06 -6.09
C GLU A 190 17.24 -16.55 -7.54
N LYS A 191 16.60 -15.85 -8.48
CA LYS A 191 16.70 -16.19 -9.91
C LYS A 191 18.13 -16.12 -10.41
N ASN A 192 18.87 -15.07 -10.07
CA ASN A 192 20.27 -14.92 -10.47
C ASN A 192 21.17 -15.94 -9.78
N ARG A 193 20.92 -16.28 -8.52
CA ARG A 193 21.64 -17.34 -7.80
C ARG A 193 21.48 -18.72 -8.45
N ILE A 194 20.27 -19.06 -8.90
CA ILE A 194 19.96 -20.38 -9.49
C ILE A 194 20.39 -20.44 -10.96
N TYR A 195 20.09 -19.41 -11.76
CA TYR A 195 20.22 -19.45 -13.22
C TYR A 195 21.41 -18.66 -13.76
N GLY A 196 22.11 -17.87 -12.94
CA GLY A 196 23.24 -17.03 -13.35
C GLY A 196 24.44 -17.81 -13.90
N SER A 197 24.52 -19.12 -13.64
CA SER A 197 25.54 -20.01 -14.19
C SER A 197 25.21 -20.61 -15.56
N HIS A 198 23.94 -20.62 -15.98
CA HIS A 198 23.47 -21.39 -17.15
C HIS A 198 22.83 -20.54 -18.24
N VAL A 199 22.45 -19.31 -17.94
CA VAL A 199 21.76 -18.43 -18.90
C VAL A 199 22.55 -17.14 -18.99
N ASN A 200 22.91 -16.75 -20.21
CA ASN A 200 23.20 -15.36 -20.58
C ASN A 200 21.96 -14.49 -20.35
N LEU A 201 21.43 -14.47 -19.13
CA LEU A 201 20.49 -13.46 -18.68
C LEU A 201 21.32 -12.19 -18.70
N LYS A 202 21.04 -11.34 -19.67
CA LYS A 202 21.43 -9.93 -19.73
C LYS A 202 20.81 -9.15 -18.54
N ASN A 203 20.87 -9.69 -17.33
CA ASN A 203 20.58 -8.95 -16.11
C ASN A 203 21.90 -8.24 -15.77
N ALA A 204 21.87 -6.92 -15.79
CA ALA A 204 23.04 -6.08 -15.53
C ALA A 204 23.58 -6.21 -14.08
N PHE A 205 22.88 -6.96 -13.21
CA PHE A 205 23.14 -7.03 -11.78
C PHE A 205 23.26 -8.49 -11.34
N SER A 206 24.32 -8.81 -10.59
CA SER A 206 24.56 -10.11 -9.98
C SER A 206 23.69 -10.34 -8.73
N SER A 207 23.67 -11.57 -8.20
CA SER A 207 22.99 -11.85 -6.93
C SER A 207 23.63 -11.09 -5.78
N GLU A 208 24.95 -10.92 -5.83
CA GLU A 208 25.77 -10.23 -4.86
C GLU A 208 25.49 -8.72 -4.88
N ASP A 209 25.31 -8.12 -6.07
CA ASP A 209 24.95 -6.70 -6.20
C ASP A 209 23.59 -6.42 -5.54
N ILE A 210 22.61 -7.28 -5.80
CA ILE A 210 21.27 -7.15 -5.22
C ILE A 210 21.33 -7.35 -3.70
N ALA A 211 22.09 -8.34 -3.23
CA ALA A 211 22.26 -8.58 -1.80
C ALA A 211 22.96 -7.42 -1.08
N ALA A 212 23.99 -6.83 -1.70
CA ALA A 212 24.67 -5.65 -1.17
C ALA A 212 23.71 -4.46 -1.08
N TYR A 213 22.87 -4.26 -2.10
CA TYR A 213 21.87 -3.20 -2.11
C TYR A 213 20.83 -3.35 -0.99
N ILE A 214 20.29 -4.56 -0.80
CA ILE A 214 19.40 -4.86 0.33
C ILE A 214 20.12 -4.58 1.66
N GLY A 215 21.38 -5.00 1.78
CA GLY A 215 22.20 -4.77 2.97
C GLY A 215 22.36 -3.28 3.31
N MET A 216 22.53 -2.41 2.31
CA MET A 216 22.60 -0.96 2.52
C MET A 216 21.27 -0.41 3.10
N TYR A 217 20.13 -0.84 2.57
CA TYR A 217 18.82 -0.46 3.11
C TYR A 217 18.60 -0.99 4.52
N THR A 218 19.00 -2.22 4.82
CA THR A 218 18.93 -2.75 6.19
C THR A 218 19.74 -1.91 7.17
N LEU A 219 20.96 -1.49 6.80
CA LEU A 219 21.76 -0.60 7.66
C LEU A 219 21.09 0.76 7.87
N TYR A 220 20.43 1.29 6.84
CA TYR A 220 19.71 2.55 6.92
C TYR A 220 18.52 2.50 7.89
N HIS A 221 17.79 1.37 7.93
CA HIS A 221 16.60 1.19 8.77
C HIS A 221 16.85 0.39 10.06
N ASN A 222 18.11 0.12 10.43
CA ASN A 222 18.47 -0.80 11.52
C ASN A 222 17.92 -0.40 12.90
N GLY A 223 17.64 0.89 13.13
CA GLY A 223 17.07 1.40 14.38
C GLY A 223 15.62 1.00 14.66
N LEU A 224 14.95 0.31 13.74
CA LEU A 224 13.53 -0.08 13.85
C LEU A 224 13.32 -1.55 14.23
N ALA A 225 14.39 -2.35 14.30
CA ALA A 225 14.31 -3.80 14.54
C ALA A 225 13.80 -4.17 15.95
N GLU A 226 13.86 -3.26 16.93
CA GLU A 226 13.37 -3.48 18.29
C GLU A 226 11.86 -3.23 18.46
N LYS A 227 11.18 -2.69 17.44
CA LYS A 227 9.72 -2.51 17.47
C LYS A 227 9.04 -3.83 17.10
N ILE A 228 7.97 -4.14 17.83
CA ILE A 228 7.05 -5.27 17.63
C ILE A 228 6.74 -5.44 16.14
N THR A 229 6.84 -6.67 15.61
CA THR A 229 6.47 -7.00 14.22
C THR A 229 5.09 -6.46 13.90
N TYR A 230 4.96 -5.67 12.82
CA TYR A 230 3.66 -5.15 12.43
C TYR A 230 2.69 -6.32 12.14
N PRO A 231 1.41 -6.20 12.55
CA PRO A 231 0.39 -7.23 12.32
C PRO A 231 0.28 -7.69 10.86
N LEU A 232 0.66 -6.82 9.92
CA LEU A 232 0.70 -7.12 8.50
C LEU A 232 1.54 -8.37 8.18
N TYR A 233 2.67 -8.58 8.85
CA TYR A 233 3.59 -9.70 8.57
C TYR A 233 3.38 -10.93 9.46
N GLU A 234 2.50 -10.82 10.45
CA GLU A 234 2.14 -11.94 11.33
C GLU A 234 1.45 -13.06 10.57
N GLU A 235 1.40 -14.23 11.18
CA GLU A 235 0.81 -15.40 10.55
C GLU A 235 -0.68 -15.16 10.23
N PRO A 236 -1.10 -15.29 8.96
CA PRO A 236 -2.44 -14.94 8.57
C PRO A 236 -3.47 -15.92 9.12
N PRO A 237 -4.72 -15.49 9.36
CA PRO A 237 -5.81 -16.39 9.76
C PRO A 237 -6.04 -17.51 8.74
N VAL A 238 -5.66 -17.28 7.49
CA VAL A 238 -5.81 -18.22 6.38
C VAL A 238 -4.48 -18.32 5.62
N LYS A 239 -3.93 -19.53 5.55
CA LYS A 239 -2.56 -19.79 5.06
C LYS A 239 -2.50 -20.34 3.64
N ASP A 240 -3.64 -20.74 3.08
CA ASP A 240 -3.71 -21.44 1.81
C ASP A 240 -4.77 -20.87 0.85
N ASN A 241 -4.47 -20.99 -0.44
CA ASN A 241 -5.33 -20.50 -1.52
C ASN A 241 -6.73 -21.15 -1.53
N PRO A 242 -6.89 -22.49 -1.38
CA PRO A 242 -8.20 -23.11 -1.29
C PRO A 242 -9.09 -22.50 -0.20
N SER A 243 -8.56 -22.32 1.01
CA SER A 243 -9.31 -21.72 2.13
C SER A 243 -9.72 -20.27 1.84
N LEU A 244 -8.83 -19.46 1.26
CA LEU A 244 -9.20 -18.10 0.81
C LEU A 244 -10.31 -18.11 -0.25
N MET A 245 -10.23 -19.03 -1.21
CA MET A 245 -11.26 -19.18 -2.24
C MET A 245 -12.59 -19.63 -1.64
N MET A 246 -12.59 -20.50 -0.63
CA MET A 246 -13.79 -20.90 0.09
C MET A 246 -14.44 -19.71 0.81
N LEU A 247 -13.65 -18.89 1.51
CA LEU A 247 -14.16 -17.68 2.15
C LEU A 247 -14.75 -16.71 1.12
N ALA A 248 -14.04 -16.45 0.03
CA ALA A 248 -14.51 -15.54 -1.00
C ALA A 248 -15.83 -16.02 -1.65
N ASN A 249 -15.98 -17.32 -1.88
CA ASN A 249 -17.24 -17.90 -2.39
C ASN A 249 -18.38 -17.91 -1.36
N SER A 250 -18.06 -17.81 -0.07
CA SER A 250 -19.05 -17.76 1.01
C SER A 250 -19.70 -16.38 1.15
N ILE A 251 -19.10 -15.34 0.58
CA ILE A 251 -19.62 -13.97 0.57
C ILE A 251 -20.75 -13.84 -0.45
N LYS A 252 -21.94 -13.48 0.03
CA LYS A 252 -23.12 -13.23 -0.78
C LYS A 252 -23.19 -11.77 -1.29
#